data_AF-A0A7G1QA21-F1
#
_entry.id   AF-A0A7G1QA21-F1
#
_cell.length_a   1.000
_cell.length_b   1.000
_cell.length_c   1.000
_cell.angle_alpha   90.00
_cell.angle_beta   90.00
_cell.angle_gamma   90.00
#
_symmetry.space_group_name_H-M   'P 1'
#
loop_
_entity.id
_entity.type
_entity.pdbx_description
1 polymer ?
#
loop_
_entity_poly.entity_id
_entity_poly.type
_entity_poly.pdbx_seq_one_letter_code
_entity_poly.pdbx_strand_id
1 'polypeptide(L)'
;MSKNIIKRLLQAVAAMIGMGLLFAGSANAEIPVELYKALGVEQGASPKTLYEAITKRYYDPKQGHGEGKYAEYWSPLPFMQYLDPDSYYRPPRAPAKVATREECIKCHKDETRGWVHSWKQSVHANLDEIRKLTKDDSRFYKKELIKKVETNLRSLGKLGEGEELKEVSCIDCHMGVGVQKGSHKEDLRLPDAAACGACHLTEFAEREAERDTLTWPDTDVHGKKMDPIWPPGRPSHALDYQANVELATWAAMEDREIADGCTMCHINQNRCDTCHTRHQFSSAEARKPEACAYCHNGADHNEFENYMMSKHGAVYETHGSEWDWEVPLERAISDNKQTAATCAFCHMEYKGKFAHNLVRKVRWAFNPQEGIANNLEHPWYKERRDDWVDTCRNCHSKKFAESYLTFSDNGTISGLKKQIEVKGIMEALYKDKLLPGQTTNRPAPAKPEKDGPGEFFQLFMAKDNNPTTVELAYSKLWEQDLLQNYKGLFHAFPGGFTYTWGWAPLIQHYTEIQTENTKLRDFAKLKSQVASLEATVGKLKTASLLELDSKVKQATVGGLGSGMVLVGLGLVAWRRKLKTEG
;
A
#
# COMPACT_ATOMS: atom_id res chain seq x y z
N MET A 1 -50.52 50.35 -0.02
CA MET A 1 -49.22 50.00 -0.65
C MET A 1 -49.49 48.93 -1.71
N SER A 2 -49.13 49.18 -2.98
CA SER A 2 -49.47 48.27 -4.11
C SER A 2 -48.86 46.88 -3.92
N LYS A 3 -49.59 45.82 -4.31
CA LYS A 3 -49.12 44.41 -4.27
C LYS A 3 -47.75 44.23 -4.96
N ASN A 4 -47.40 45.09 -5.91
CA ASN A 4 -46.09 45.09 -6.58
C ASN A 4 -44.93 45.56 -5.69
N ILE A 5 -45.19 46.41 -4.70
CA ILE A 5 -44.17 46.89 -3.75
C ILE A 5 -43.86 45.80 -2.71
N ILE A 6 -44.88 45.08 -2.24
CA ILE A 6 -44.73 43.93 -1.33
C ILE A 6 -43.96 42.80 -2.01
N LYS A 7 -44.23 42.52 -3.29
CA LYS A 7 -43.51 41.49 -4.07
C LYS A 7 -42.03 41.85 -4.27
N ARG A 8 -41.71 43.12 -4.52
CA ARG A 8 -40.32 43.60 -4.65
C ARG A 8 -39.56 43.61 -3.32
N LEU A 9 -40.23 43.94 -2.21
CA LEU A 9 -39.64 43.85 -0.87
C LEU A 9 -39.38 42.39 -0.45
N LEU A 10 -40.30 41.46 -0.75
CA LEU A 10 -40.10 40.03 -0.49
C LEU A 10 -38.98 39.43 -1.36
N GLN A 11 -38.83 39.86 -2.61
CA GLN A 11 -37.71 39.45 -3.46
C GLN A 11 -36.37 40.04 -3.01
N ALA A 12 -36.35 41.28 -2.50
CA ALA A 12 -35.15 41.88 -1.94
C ALA A 12 -34.72 41.23 -0.61
N VAL A 13 -35.67 40.85 0.24
CA VAL A 13 -35.40 40.10 1.48
C VAL A 13 -34.95 38.67 1.18
N ALA A 14 -35.54 37.99 0.19
CA ALA A 14 -35.08 36.68 -0.26
C ALA A 14 -33.67 36.71 -0.88
N ALA A 15 -33.33 37.78 -1.61
CA ALA A 15 -31.98 37.99 -2.13
C ALA A 15 -30.97 38.31 -1.02
N MET A 16 -31.34 39.07 0.02
CA MET A 16 -30.46 39.32 1.17
C MET A 16 -30.29 38.10 2.08
N ILE A 17 -31.30 37.24 2.21
CA ILE A 17 -31.19 35.96 2.95
C ILE A 17 -30.36 34.94 2.13
N GLY A 18 -30.48 34.94 0.80
CA GLY A 18 -29.65 34.10 -0.07
C GLY A 18 -28.17 34.50 -0.14
N MET A 19 -27.86 35.78 0.08
CA MET A 19 -26.48 36.30 0.06
C MET A 19 -25.80 36.26 1.43
N GLY A 20 -26.57 36.24 2.52
CA GLY A 20 -26.06 36.07 3.89
C GLY A 20 -25.69 34.63 4.27
N LEU A 21 -26.12 33.63 3.49
CA LEU A 21 -25.79 32.22 3.69
C LEU A 21 -24.53 31.75 2.92
N LEU A 22 -23.87 32.65 2.17
CA LEU A 22 -22.68 32.34 1.38
C LEU A 22 -21.34 32.69 2.06
N PHE A 23 -21.35 33.17 3.30
CA PHE A 23 -20.11 33.55 4.03
C PHE A 23 -19.99 33.01 5.45
N ALA A 24 -20.77 32.01 5.82
CA ALA A 24 -20.47 31.15 6.97
C ALA A 24 -19.88 29.83 6.47
N GLY A 25 -18.66 29.91 5.92
CA GLY A 25 -17.85 28.72 5.67
C GLY A 25 -17.51 28.08 7.01
N SER A 26 -18.41 27.25 7.51
CA SER A 26 -18.13 26.42 8.67
C SER A 26 -16.94 25.53 8.32
N ALA A 27 -15.92 25.55 9.18
CA ALA A 27 -14.70 24.75 9.07
C ALA A 27 -14.94 23.22 8.91
N ASN A 28 -16.20 22.79 9.06
CA ASN A 28 -16.65 21.40 9.00
C ASN A 28 -17.12 20.95 7.61
N ALA A 29 -17.20 21.84 6.61
CA ALA A 29 -17.72 21.51 5.27
C ALA A 29 -16.76 20.65 4.40
N GLU A 30 -15.56 20.35 4.89
CA GLU A 30 -14.52 19.57 4.19
C GLU A 30 -14.26 18.19 4.82
N ILE A 31 -14.53 18.04 6.13
CA ILE A 31 -14.37 16.78 6.85
C ILE A 31 -15.56 15.85 6.51
N PRO A 32 -15.31 14.60 6.07
CA PRO A 32 -16.36 13.65 5.72
C PRO A 32 -17.37 13.42 6.86
N VAL A 33 -18.66 13.34 6.52
CA VAL A 33 -19.76 13.20 7.49
C VAL A 33 -19.72 11.85 8.22
N GLU A 34 -19.11 10.86 7.57
CA GLU A 34 -18.89 9.51 8.04
C GLU A 34 -18.05 9.50 9.32
N LEU A 35 -17.03 10.37 9.42
CA LEU A 35 -16.19 10.50 10.62
C LEU A 35 -17.02 10.94 11.82
N TYR A 36 -17.81 12.01 11.67
CA TYR A 36 -18.68 12.52 12.74
C TYR A 36 -19.65 11.45 13.23
N LYS A 37 -20.26 10.72 12.30
CA LYS A 37 -21.16 9.61 12.61
C LYS A 37 -20.46 8.48 13.36
N ALA A 38 -19.26 8.10 12.94
CA ALA A 38 -18.48 7.04 13.58
C ALA A 38 -18.01 7.43 15.00
N LEU A 39 -17.69 8.71 15.22
CA LEU A 39 -17.29 9.24 16.52
C LEU A 39 -18.47 9.56 17.44
N GLY A 40 -19.69 9.60 16.91
CA GLY A 40 -20.87 10.03 17.65
C GLY A 40 -20.83 11.50 18.08
N VAL A 41 -20.20 12.38 17.28
CA VAL A 41 -20.21 13.84 17.52
C VAL A 41 -20.96 14.57 16.41
N GLU A 42 -21.67 15.64 16.77
CA GLU A 42 -22.48 16.41 15.82
C GLU A 42 -21.61 17.22 14.85
N GLN A 43 -22.07 17.37 13.61
CA GLN A 43 -21.48 18.29 12.64
C GLN A 43 -21.71 19.72 13.13
N GLY A 44 -20.66 20.38 13.61
CA GLY A 44 -20.76 21.66 14.32
C GLY A 44 -20.19 21.63 15.74
N ALA A 45 -19.80 20.46 16.25
CA ALA A 45 -19.11 20.34 17.52
C ALA A 45 -17.88 21.25 17.59
N SER A 46 -17.53 21.69 18.81
CA SER A 46 -16.35 22.54 19.01
C SER A 46 -15.07 21.84 18.54
N PRO A 47 -14.03 22.59 18.11
CA PRO A 47 -12.74 22.01 17.73
C PRO A 47 -12.18 21.09 18.81
N LYS A 48 -12.31 21.47 20.09
CA LYS A 48 -11.92 20.62 21.23
C LYS A 48 -12.67 19.29 21.26
N THR A 49 -14.00 19.31 21.14
CA THR A 49 -14.81 18.09 21.15
C THR A 49 -14.42 17.13 20.03
N LEU A 50 -14.23 17.67 18.82
CA LEU A 50 -13.82 16.86 17.67
C LEU A 50 -12.40 16.31 17.86
N TYR A 51 -11.45 17.15 18.28
CA TYR A 51 -10.06 16.74 18.54
C TYR A 51 -9.98 15.64 19.60
N GLU A 52 -10.69 15.79 20.73
CA GLU A 52 -10.72 14.80 21.81
C GLU A 52 -11.33 13.47 21.35
N ALA A 53 -12.40 13.51 20.55
CA ALA A 53 -13.03 12.32 20.01
C ALA A 53 -12.13 11.57 19.02
N ILE A 54 -11.49 12.28 18.08
CA ILE A 54 -10.53 11.70 17.15
C ILE A 54 -9.35 11.11 17.90
N THR A 55 -8.74 11.88 18.82
CA THR A 55 -7.56 11.49 19.57
C THR A 55 -7.82 10.27 20.46
N LYS A 56 -9.01 10.18 21.07
CA LYS A 56 -9.43 9.00 21.83
C LYS A 56 -9.49 7.75 20.97
N ARG A 57 -10.00 7.85 19.73
CA ARG A 57 -10.01 6.74 18.77
C ARG A 57 -8.60 6.40 18.28
N TYR A 58 -7.80 7.42 17.99
CA TYR A 58 -6.43 7.31 17.48
C TYR A 58 -5.54 6.51 18.43
N TYR A 59 -5.59 6.77 19.74
CA TYR A 59 -4.79 6.07 20.74
C TYR A 59 -5.41 4.77 21.26
N ASP A 60 -6.55 4.31 20.73
CA ASP A 60 -7.18 3.06 21.18
C ASP A 60 -6.50 1.85 20.51
N PRO A 61 -5.87 0.92 21.26
CA PRO A 61 -5.28 -0.28 20.69
C PRO A 61 -6.29 -1.15 19.92
N LYS A 62 -7.58 -1.12 20.30
CA LYS A 62 -8.64 -1.83 19.56
C LYS A 62 -8.94 -1.22 18.19
N GLN A 63 -8.44 -0.01 17.95
CA GLN A 63 -8.56 0.73 16.70
C GLN A 63 -7.22 0.75 15.94
N GLY A 64 -6.25 -0.06 16.34
CA GLY A 64 -4.98 -0.22 15.62
C GLY A 64 -3.81 0.62 16.14
N HIS A 65 -3.90 1.17 17.35
CA HIS A 65 -2.77 1.82 18.00
C HIS A 65 -1.78 0.81 18.61
N GLY A 66 -0.49 1.12 18.56
CA GLY A 66 0.58 0.34 19.20
C GLY A 66 0.99 -0.95 18.47
N GLU A 67 1.40 -1.96 19.24
CA GLU A 67 2.15 -3.14 18.77
C GLU A 67 1.32 -4.14 17.92
N GLY A 68 0.01 -3.94 17.83
CA GLY A 68 -0.90 -4.80 17.07
C GLY A 68 -1.09 -6.20 17.65
N LYS A 69 -1.85 -7.03 16.92
CA LYS A 69 -2.28 -8.37 17.40
C LYS A 69 -1.16 -9.42 17.50
N TYR A 70 0.01 -9.15 16.92
CA TYR A 70 1.16 -10.06 16.91
C TYR A 70 2.33 -9.59 17.78
N ALA A 71 2.07 -8.66 18.71
CA ALA A 71 3.07 -8.12 19.64
C ALA A 71 3.93 -9.19 20.35
N GLU A 72 3.37 -10.39 20.63
CA GLU A 72 4.10 -11.47 21.28
C GLU A 72 5.22 -12.13 20.43
N TYR A 73 5.23 -11.90 19.11
CA TYR A 73 6.15 -12.57 18.19
C TYR A 73 7.39 -11.74 17.84
N TRP A 74 7.45 -10.47 18.27
CA TRP A 74 8.55 -9.58 17.96
C TRP A 74 8.91 -8.71 19.15
N SER A 75 10.04 -8.00 19.05
CA SER A 75 10.46 -7.04 20.06
C SER A 75 11.04 -5.81 19.36
N PRO A 76 10.84 -4.61 19.93
CA PRO A 76 11.24 -3.38 19.26
C PRO A 76 12.76 -3.23 19.21
N LEU A 77 13.28 -2.83 18.05
CA LEU A 77 14.64 -2.32 17.95
C LEU A 77 14.73 -0.94 18.60
N PRO A 78 15.92 -0.51 19.07
CA PRO A 78 16.10 0.85 19.58
C PRO A 78 15.64 1.95 18.62
N PHE A 79 15.65 1.70 17.30
CA PHE A 79 15.21 2.67 16.31
C PHE A 79 13.68 2.83 16.22
N MET A 80 12.89 1.87 16.72
CA MET A 80 11.42 1.95 16.68
C MET A 80 10.86 3.12 17.47
N GLN A 81 11.63 3.67 18.43
CA GLN A 81 11.27 4.91 19.11
C GLN A 81 11.02 6.10 18.16
N TYR A 82 11.56 6.06 16.93
CA TYR A 82 11.35 7.09 15.92
C TYR A 82 10.25 6.71 14.90
N LEU A 83 9.85 5.45 14.84
CA LEU A 83 8.83 4.93 13.91
C LEU A 83 7.44 4.87 14.57
N ASP A 84 7.40 4.49 15.84
CA ASP A 84 6.22 4.52 16.72
C ASP A 84 6.58 5.20 18.04
N PRO A 85 6.60 6.54 18.07
CA PRO A 85 7.09 7.26 19.22
C PRO A 85 6.20 7.16 20.46
N ASP A 86 4.88 7.06 20.30
CA ASP A 86 3.96 6.98 21.44
C ASP A 86 4.22 5.72 22.27
N SER A 87 4.41 4.59 21.60
CA SER A 87 4.72 3.31 22.26
C SER A 87 6.13 3.32 22.88
N TYR A 88 7.14 3.76 22.13
CA TYR A 88 8.54 3.42 22.44
C TYR A 88 9.45 4.59 22.79
N TYR A 89 9.10 5.82 22.45
CA TYR A 89 10.01 6.95 22.68
C TYR A 89 10.18 7.27 24.15
N ARG A 90 11.45 7.40 24.56
CA ARG A 90 11.82 7.88 25.89
C ARG A 90 12.86 8.98 25.72
N PRO A 91 12.72 10.12 26.42
CA PRO A 91 13.73 11.18 26.40
C PRO A 91 15.13 10.64 26.70
N PRO A 92 16.18 11.21 26.09
CA PRO A 92 17.55 10.86 26.44
C PRO A 92 17.88 11.38 27.84
N ARG A 93 18.67 10.59 28.60
CA ARG A 93 19.07 10.94 29.98
C ARG A 93 19.95 12.19 30.07
N ALA A 94 20.64 12.53 28.97
CA ALA A 94 21.51 13.69 28.86
C ALA A 94 21.16 14.51 27.59
N PRO A 95 21.28 15.85 27.63
CA PRO A 95 21.61 16.65 28.81
C PRO A 95 20.46 16.69 29.83
N ALA A 96 20.78 16.60 31.13
CA ALA A 96 19.81 16.76 32.21
C ALA A 96 19.53 18.25 32.46
N LYS A 97 18.98 18.93 31.45
CA LYS A 97 18.75 20.38 31.43
C LYS A 97 17.26 20.68 31.39
N VAL A 98 16.83 21.68 32.17
CA VAL A 98 15.56 22.39 31.93
C VAL A 98 15.87 23.53 30.97
N ALA A 99 15.23 23.55 29.81
CA ALA A 99 15.48 24.51 28.74
C ALA A 99 14.25 25.39 28.51
N THR A 100 14.45 26.68 28.29
CA THR A 100 13.41 27.58 27.75
C THR A 100 13.31 27.44 26.22
N ARG A 101 12.23 28.00 25.66
CA ARG A 101 12.03 28.16 24.21
C ARG A 101 13.26 28.68 23.48
N GLU A 102 13.86 29.77 23.95
CA GLU A 102 15.04 30.38 23.33
C GLU A 102 16.29 29.52 23.48
N GLU A 103 16.42 28.82 24.60
CA GLU A 103 17.55 27.93 24.86
C GLU A 103 17.56 26.69 23.98
N CYS A 104 16.38 26.16 23.61
CA CYS A 104 16.26 25.09 22.61
C CYS A 104 16.96 25.51 21.31
N ILE A 105 16.59 26.67 20.78
CA ILE A 105 17.16 27.19 19.53
C ILE A 105 18.66 27.50 19.72
N LYS A 106 19.03 28.14 20.83
CA LYS A 106 20.42 28.54 21.08
C LYS A 106 21.37 27.33 21.10
N CYS A 107 21.00 26.25 21.78
CA CYS A 107 21.82 25.05 21.87
C CYS A 107 21.84 24.27 20.54
N HIS A 108 20.67 24.07 19.93
CA HIS A 108 20.56 23.27 18.72
C HIS A 108 21.12 23.94 17.46
N LYS A 109 21.44 25.25 17.51
CA LYS A 109 22.25 25.92 16.49
C LYS A 109 23.63 25.28 16.33
N ASP A 110 24.15 24.68 17.39
CA ASP A 110 25.44 24.02 17.40
C ASP A 110 25.30 22.49 17.30
N GLU A 111 24.38 21.90 18.07
CA GLU A 111 24.19 20.44 18.17
C GLU A 111 23.52 19.83 16.93
N THR A 112 22.44 20.43 16.43
CA THR A 112 21.68 19.91 15.28
C THR A 112 21.39 21.03 14.29
N ARG A 113 22.47 21.60 13.74
CA ARG A 113 22.45 22.84 12.96
C ARG A 113 21.47 22.80 11.78
N GLY A 114 21.38 21.65 11.11
CA GLY A 114 20.45 21.44 9.99
C GLY A 114 18.99 21.59 10.38
N TRP A 115 18.59 21.11 11.57
CA TRP A 115 17.21 21.24 12.06
C TRP A 115 16.84 22.67 12.38
N VAL A 116 17.74 23.43 13.01
CA VAL A 116 17.49 24.86 13.24
C VAL A 116 17.46 25.64 11.94
N HIS A 117 18.32 25.31 10.97
CA HIS A 117 18.31 25.97 9.67
C HIS A 117 17.01 25.71 8.90
N SER A 118 16.59 24.45 8.83
CA SER A 118 15.35 24.02 8.19
C SER A 118 14.12 24.63 8.87
N TRP A 119 14.04 24.61 10.21
CA TRP A 119 12.97 25.26 10.96
C TRP A 119 12.89 26.76 10.68
N LYS A 120 14.02 27.48 10.64
CA LYS A 120 14.05 28.91 10.32
C LYS A 120 13.53 29.26 8.93
N GLN A 121 13.57 28.33 7.98
CA GLN A 121 13.01 28.49 6.63
C GLN A 121 11.52 28.10 6.55
N SER A 122 10.98 27.50 7.61
CA SER A 122 9.59 27.06 7.66
C SER A 122 8.61 28.21 7.92
N VAL A 123 7.35 27.99 7.57
CA VAL A 123 6.24 28.86 8.02
C VAL A 123 6.10 28.86 9.55
N HIS A 124 6.41 27.73 10.21
CA HIS A 124 6.33 27.61 11.67
C HIS A 124 7.19 28.66 12.41
N ALA A 125 8.37 29.01 11.87
CA ALA A 125 9.23 30.04 12.44
C ALA A 125 8.84 31.48 12.04
N ASN A 126 8.00 31.66 11.01
CA ASN A 126 7.80 32.94 10.33
C ASN A 126 6.31 33.31 10.14
N LEU A 127 5.48 33.08 11.16
CA LEU A 127 4.03 33.34 11.07
C LEU A 127 3.71 34.82 10.77
N ASP A 128 4.51 35.76 11.29
CA ASP A 128 4.35 37.19 11.04
C ASP A 128 4.62 37.60 9.59
N GLU A 129 5.50 36.86 8.89
CA GLU A 129 5.69 37.05 7.45
C GLU A 129 4.40 36.74 6.71
N ILE A 130 3.78 35.59 7.01
CA ILE A 130 2.52 35.16 6.40
C ILE A 130 1.41 36.18 6.69
N ARG A 131 1.31 36.69 7.92
CA ARG A 131 0.33 37.73 8.30
C ARG A 131 0.48 39.02 7.48
N LYS A 132 1.68 39.33 6.99
CA LYS A 132 1.97 40.55 6.21
C LYS A 132 1.77 40.36 4.70
N LEU A 133 1.56 39.14 4.22
CA LEU A 133 1.35 38.88 2.79
C LEU A 133 0.13 39.61 2.22
N THR A 134 0.27 40.06 0.98
CA THR A 134 -0.80 40.63 0.14
C THR A 134 -1.46 39.55 -0.69
N LYS A 135 -2.62 39.86 -1.28
CA LYS A 135 -3.41 38.90 -2.08
C LYS A 135 -2.70 38.40 -3.34
N ASP A 136 -1.65 39.09 -3.77
CA ASP A 136 -0.87 38.76 -4.97
C ASP A 136 0.18 37.65 -4.70
N ASP A 137 0.49 37.35 -3.42
CA ASP A 137 1.39 36.25 -3.06
C ASP A 137 0.62 34.92 -3.04
N SER A 138 1.16 33.89 -3.68
CA SER A 138 0.54 32.56 -3.77
C SER A 138 0.29 31.89 -2.42
N ARG A 139 1.04 32.29 -1.39
CA ARG A 139 0.91 31.81 0.00
C ARG A 139 -0.16 32.54 0.80
N PHE A 140 -0.84 33.55 0.25
CA PHE A 140 -1.80 34.39 0.98
C PHE A 140 -2.90 33.59 1.72
N TYR A 141 -3.36 32.47 1.14
CA TYR A 141 -4.37 31.60 1.76
C TYR A 141 -3.95 31.08 3.15
N LYS A 142 -2.65 30.97 3.41
CA LYS A 142 -2.10 30.51 4.69
C LYS A 142 -2.49 31.45 5.85
N LYS A 143 -2.86 32.71 5.58
CA LYS A 143 -3.37 33.64 6.61
C LYS A 143 -4.66 33.13 7.27
N GLU A 144 -5.56 32.58 6.46
CA GLU A 144 -6.80 32.00 6.98
C GLU A 144 -6.52 30.68 7.72
N LEU A 145 -5.54 29.89 7.26
CA LEU A 145 -5.09 28.70 7.98
C LEU A 145 -4.53 29.04 9.38
N ILE A 146 -3.72 30.10 9.50
CA ILE A 146 -3.23 30.57 10.81
C ILE A 146 -4.39 30.93 11.74
N LYS A 147 -5.39 31.67 11.26
CA LYS A 147 -6.59 31.99 12.07
C LYS A 147 -7.36 30.74 12.50
N LYS A 148 -7.45 29.73 11.62
CA LYS A 148 -8.09 28.44 11.92
C LYS A 148 -7.33 27.71 13.02
N VAL A 149 -5.99 27.64 12.92
CA VAL A 149 -5.11 27.07 13.95
C VAL A 149 -5.30 27.79 15.29
N GLU A 150 -5.28 29.12 15.30
CA GLU A 150 -5.50 29.89 16.53
C GLU A 150 -6.87 29.63 17.15
N THR A 151 -7.92 29.49 16.31
CA THR A 151 -9.27 29.14 16.76
C THR A 151 -9.31 27.75 17.42
N ASN A 152 -8.64 26.77 16.82
CA ASN A 152 -8.51 25.43 17.40
C ASN A 152 -7.78 25.48 18.75
N LEU A 153 -6.66 26.21 18.83
CA LEU A 153 -5.89 26.35 20.06
C LEU A 153 -6.64 27.07 21.18
N ARG A 154 -7.43 28.10 20.86
CA ARG A 154 -8.33 28.77 21.83
C ARG A 154 -9.38 27.79 22.36
N SER A 155 -10.00 27.01 21.48
CA SER A 155 -10.96 25.97 21.89
C SER A 155 -10.33 24.92 22.81
N LEU A 156 -9.06 24.58 22.60
CA LEU A 156 -8.27 23.66 23.44
C LEU A 156 -7.73 24.30 24.73
N GLY A 157 -7.91 25.62 24.93
CA GLY A 157 -7.35 26.36 26.06
C GLY A 157 -5.82 26.50 26.02
N LYS A 158 -5.23 26.45 24.81
CA LYS A 158 -3.78 26.55 24.56
C LYS A 158 -3.33 27.92 24.06
N LEU A 159 -4.27 28.81 23.75
CA LEU A 159 -4.03 30.19 23.32
C LEU A 159 -5.11 31.08 23.94
N GLY A 160 -4.74 32.28 24.40
CA GLY A 160 -5.68 33.23 25.00
C GLY A 160 -6.67 33.82 23.98
N GLU A 161 -7.80 34.32 24.50
CA GLU A 161 -8.74 35.12 23.69
C GLU A 161 -8.04 36.38 23.17
N GLY A 162 -8.10 36.60 21.85
CA GLY A 162 -7.41 37.71 21.19
C GLY A 162 -5.88 37.61 21.13
N GLU A 163 -5.28 36.56 21.69
CA GLU A 163 -3.84 36.29 21.56
C GLU A 163 -3.53 35.71 20.18
N GLU A 164 -2.44 36.19 19.55
CA GLU A 164 -1.92 35.65 18.30
C GLU A 164 -0.82 34.61 18.56
N LEU A 165 -0.81 33.54 17.78
CA LEU A 165 0.26 32.55 17.83
C LEU A 165 1.54 33.15 17.20
N LYS A 166 2.54 33.45 18.02
CA LYS A 166 3.76 34.15 17.57
C LYS A 166 4.62 33.31 16.64
N GLU A 167 4.88 32.07 17.02
CA GLU A 167 5.65 31.07 16.28
C GLU A 167 5.24 29.66 16.73
N VAL A 168 5.58 28.66 15.94
CA VAL A 168 5.60 27.25 16.37
C VAL A 168 7.06 26.84 16.46
N SER A 169 7.57 26.74 17.69
CA SER A 169 8.98 26.51 18.00
C SER A 169 9.25 25.06 18.37
N CYS A 170 10.53 24.73 18.60
CA CYS A 170 10.95 23.39 19.00
C CYS A 170 10.14 22.87 20.21
N ILE A 171 9.94 23.73 21.20
CA ILE A 171 9.25 23.37 22.46
C ILE A 171 7.76 23.09 22.27
N ASP A 172 7.10 23.72 21.29
CA ASP A 172 5.66 23.51 21.04
C ASP A 172 5.38 22.09 20.54
N CYS A 173 6.24 21.57 19.67
CA CYS A 173 6.12 20.21 19.16
C CYS A 173 6.70 19.19 20.16
N HIS A 174 7.92 19.45 20.64
CA HIS A 174 8.71 18.46 21.39
C HIS A 174 8.49 18.48 22.91
N MET A 175 7.70 19.40 23.46
CA MET A 175 7.31 19.39 24.88
C MET A 175 5.83 19.74 25.08
N GLY A 176 5.21 20.44 24.14
CA GLY A 176 3.78 20.69 24.10
C GLY A 176 3.45 22.13 23.73
N VAL A 177 2.32 22.32 23.05
CA VAL A 177 1.91 23.64 22.55
C VAL A 177 1.70 24.62 23.71
N GLY A 178 2.34 25.79 23.61
CA GLY A 178 2.25 26.87 24.60
C GLY A 178 3.20 26.72 25.79
N VAL A 179 3.98 25.63 25.87
CA VAL A 179 4.99 25.43 26.93
C VAL A 179 6.13 26.43 26.75
N GLN A 180 6.57 27.04 27.86
CA GLN A 180 7.65 28.05 27.87
C GLN A 180 9.00 27.49 28.34
N LYS A 181 8.98 26.44 29.16
CA LYS A 181 10.17 25.72 29.66
C LYS A 181 9.82 24.26 29.92
N GLY A 182 10.78 23.37 29.74
CA GLY A 182 10.62 21.94 30.04
C GLY A 182 11.95 21.22 30.24
N SER A 183 11.89 20.06 30.89
CA SER A 183 13.00 19.16 31.16
C SER A 183 13.32 18.32 29.91
N HIS A 184 14.54 18.45 29.39
CA HIS A 184 14.98 17.67 28.22
C HIS A 184 14.95 16.15 28.46
N LYS A 185 15.13 15.71 29.70
CA LYS A 185 15.18 14.29 30.06
C LYS A 185 13.85 13.69 30.53
N GLU A 186 12.81 14.52 30.73
CA GLU A 186 11.49 14.05 31.20
C GLU A 186 10.37 14.46 30.22
N ASP A 187 10.38 15.71 29.76
CA ASP A 187 9.26 16.31 29.00
C ASP A 187 9.43 16.22 27.47
N LEU A 188 10.62 15.82 27.00
CA LEU A 188 10.90 15.73 25.56
C LEU A 188 10.08 14.60 24.94
N ARG A 189 9.42 14.87 23.82
CA ARG A 189 8.70 13.89 23.00
C ARG A 189 9.05 14.02 21.53
N LEU A 190 8.76 12.99 20.76
CA LEU A 190 8.62 13.14 19.31
C LEU A 190 7.14 13.36 18.99
N PRO A 191 6.80 14.39 18.19
CA PRO A 191 5.42 14.67 17.85
C PRO A 191 4.87 13.58 16.92
N ASP A 192 3.76 12.98 17.34
CA ASP A 192 2.94 12.07 16.53
C ASP A 192 1.86 12.85 15.76
N ALA A 193 0.98 12.14 15.04
CA ALA A 193 -0.08 12.78 14.26
C ALA A 193 -1.07 13.58 15.13
N ALA A 194 -1.42 13.08 16.32
CA ALA A 194 -2.31 13.77 17.23
C ALA A 194 -1.69 15.06 17.81
N ALA A 195 -0.37 15.09 18.04
CA ALA A 195 0.35 16.30 18.42
C ALA A 195 0.25 17.39 17.33
N CYS A 196 0.35 17.02 16.05
CA CYS A 196 0.13 17.94 14.92
C CYS A 196 -1.33 18.40 14.85
N GLY A 197 -2.27 17.48 15.08
CA GLY A 197 -3.72 17.71 15.03
C GLY A 197 -4.26 18.70 16.06
N ALA A 198 -3.49 19.00 17.13
CA ALA A 198 -3.85 20.04 18.09
C ALA A 198 -3.94 21.43 17.43
N CYS A 199 -3.11 21.68 16.41
CA CYS A 199 -3.17 22.87 15.57
C CYS A 199 -3.94 22.57 14.27
N HIS A 200 -3.53 21.52 13.57
CA HIS A 200 -4.00 21.12 12.23
C HIS A 200 -5.17 20.14 12.31
N LEU A 201 -6.23 20.52 13.02
CA LEU A 201 -7.38 19.65 13.28
C LEU A 201 -8.07 19.19 12.00
N THR A 202 -8.13 20.04 10.97
CA THR A 202 -8.79 19.69 9.70
C THR A 202 -8.03 18.61 8.98
N GLU A 203 -6.73 18.78 8.78
CA GLU A 203 -5.89 17.82 8.08
C GLU A 203 -5.81 16.49 8.85
N PHE A 204 -5.74 16.56 10.19
CA PHE A 204 -5.80 15.36 11.04
C PHE A 204 -7.15 14.64 10.92
N ALA A 205 -8.27 15.36 10.94
CA ALA A 205 -9.60 14.78 10.77
C ALA A 205 -9.83 14.21 9.36
N GLU A 206 -9.35 14.88 8.31
CA GLU A 206 -9.42 14.40 6.93
C GLU A 206 -8.70 13.06 6.77
N ARG A 207 -7.46 12.97 7.30
CA ARG A 207 -6.69 11.72 7.32
C ARG A 207 -7.42 10.65 8.13
N GLU A 208 -7.83 10.96 9.36
CA GLU A 208 -8.52 9.98 10.21
C GLU A 208 -9.87 9.53 9.64
N ALA A 209 -10.51 10.32 8.79
CA ALA A 209 -11.72 9.93 8.09
C ALA A 209 -11.48 8.82 7.05
N GLU A 210 -10.23 8.50 6.67
CA GLU A 210 -9.95 7.36 5.79
C GLU A 210 -10.44 6.03 6.41
N ARG A 211 -10.45 5.94 7.74
CA ARG A 211 -11.01 4.81 8.51
C ARG A 211 -12.49 4.59 8.23
N ASP A 212 -13.20 5.65 7.86
CA ASP A 212 -14.66 5.68 7.76
C ASP A 212 -15.10 5.75 6.29
N THR A 213 -14.35 6.45 5.42
CA THR A 213 -14.69 6.64 4.00
C THR A 213 -14.29 5.47 3.09
N LEU A 214 -13.38 4.59 3.53
CA LEU A 214 -13.04 3.35 2.83
C LEU A 214 -13.70 2.14 3.47
N THR A 215 -15.01 2.03 3.32
CA THR A 215 -15.76 0.82 3.64
C THR A 215 -16.05 0.05 2.36
N TRP A 216 -15.46 -1.14 2.23
CA TRP A 216 -15.65 -2.02 1.07
C TRP A 216 -17.06 -2.62 1.06
N PRO A 217 -17.65 -2.84 -0.13
CA PRO A 217 -18.96 -3.48 -0.23
C PRO A 217 -18.97 -4.87 0.43
N ASP A 218 -20.05 -5.15 1.16
CA ASP A 218 -20.37 -6.46 1.75
C ASP A 218 -21.37 -7.25 0.88
N THR A 219 -21.61 -6.78 -0.35
CA THR A 219 -22.45 -7.43 -1.35
C THR A 219 -21.80 -7.47 -2.74
N ASP A 220 -22.12 -8.51 -3.50
CA ASP A 220 -21.80 -8.58 -4.92
C ASP A 220 -22.75 -7.71 -5.78
N VAL A 221 -22.48 -7.64 -7.08
CA VAL A 221 -23.24 -6.90 -8.09
C VAL A 221 -24.72 -7.31 -8.16
N HIS A 222 -25.08 -8.48 -7.64
CA HIS A 222 -26.45 -8.99 -7.57
C HIS A 222 -27.10 -8.78 -6.19
N GLY A 223 -26.41 -8.13 -5.25
CA GLY A 223 -26.88 -7.89 -3.89
C GLY A 223 -26.73 -9.08 -2.95
N LYS A 224 -25.97 -10.12 -3.33
CA LYS A 224 -25.71 -11.27 -2.46
C LYS A 224 -24.58 -10.91 -1.49
N LYS A 225 -24.76 -11.26 -0.21
CA LYS A 225 -23.75 -11.05 0.82
C LYS A 225 -22.41 -11.72 0.47
N MET A 226 -21.33 -10.98 0.66
CA MET A 226 -19.95 -11.43 0.54
C MET A 226 -19.11 -10.83 1.66
N ASP A 227 -17.94 -11.43 1.91
CA ASP A 227 -16.97 -10.82 2.81
C ASP A 227 -16.31 -9.61 2.12
N PRO A 228 -16.08 -8.50 2.84
CA PRO A 228 -15.34 -7.36 2.30
C PRO A 228 -13.94 -7.77 1.83
N ILE A 229 -13.51 -7.22 0.69
CA ILE A 229 -12.21 -7.57 0.07
C ILE A 229 -11.03 -7.17 0.97
N TRP A 230 -11.14 -6.04 1.66
CA TRP A 230 -10.16 -5.57 2.63
C TRP A 230 -10.87 -5.20 3.94
N PRO A 231 -10.13 -5.21 5.06
CA PRO A 231 -10.63 -4.65 6.31
C PRO A 231 -11.13 -3.20 6.11
N PRO A 232 -12.19 -2.78 6.82
CA PRO A 232 -12.65 -1.40 6.77
C PRO A 232 -11.51 -0.40 7.08
N GLY A 233 -11.49 0.70 6.34
CA GLY A 233 -10.45 1.71 6.46
C GLY A 233 -9.12 1.36 5.80
N ARG A 234 -8.98 0.21 5.13
CA ARG A 234 -7.73 -0.23 4.49
C ARG A 234 -7.89 -0.55 3.00
N PRO A 235 -6.86 -0.31 2.18
CA PRO A 235 -5.58 0.35 2.50
C PRO A 235 -5.73 1.88 2.68
N SER A 236 -5.01 2.47 3.64
CA SER A 236 -5.03 3.92 3.92
C SER A 236 -3.78 4.36 4.70
N HIS A 237 -3.51 5.67 4.73
CA HIS A 237 -2.47 6.25 5.57
C HIS A 237 -2.90 6.36 7.04
N ALA A 238 -4.21 6.30 7.33
CA ALA A 238 -4.70 6.24 8.71
C ALA A 238 -4.36 4.93 9.43
N LEU A 239 -4.11 3.85 8.67
CA LEU A 239 -3.96 2.48 9.15
C LEU A 239 -2.76 1.74 8.55
N ASP A 240 -1.79 2.46 7.98
CA ASP A 240 -0.63 1.85 7.33
C ASP A 240 0.29 1.15 8.34
N TYR A 241 0.54 1.76 9.51
CA TYR A 241 1.33 1.14 10.59
C TYR A 241 0.62 -0.08 11.15
N GLN A 242 -0.70 0.01 11.43
CA GLN A 242 -1.49 -1.15 11.84
C GLN A 242 -1.38 -2.29 10.82
N ALA A 243 -1.49 -1.98 9.52
CA ALA A 243 -1.37 -2.98 8.46
C ALA A 243 -0.01 -3.69 8.48
N ASN A 244 1.06 -2.95 8.78
CA ASN A 244 2.43 -3.47 8.89
C ASN A 244 2.61 -4.38 10.11
N VAL A 245 2.30 -3.91 11.32
CA VAL A 245 2.55 -4.70 12.56
C VAL A 245 1.57 -5.87 12.73
N GLU A 246 0.42 -5.84 12.04
CA GLU A 246 -0.51 -6.97 11.99
C GLU A 246 -0.27 -7.93 10.82
N LEU A 247 0.80 -7.75 10.04
CA LEU A 247 1.22 -8.69 9.01
C LEU A 247 1.99 -9.86 9.65
N ALA A 248 1.52 -11.09 9.44
CA ALA A 248 2.12 -12.28 10.04
C ALA A 248 3.58 -12.46 9.60
N THR A 249 3.87 -12.24 8.32
CA THR A 249 5.22 -12.27 7.76
C THR A 249 6.14 -11.29 8.49
N TRP A 250 5.74 -10.03 8.62
CA TRP A 250 6.54 -9.00 9.30
C TRP A 250 6.81 -9.36 10.76
N ALA A 251 5.81 -9.90 11.47
CA ALA A 251 5.96 -10.34 12.86
C ALA A 251 6.85 -11.60 13.00
N ALA A 252 6.84 -12.48 12.00
CA ALA A 252 7.60 -13.74 11.99
C ALA A 252 9.07 -13.58 11.57
N MET A 253 9.41 -12.49 10.88
CA MET A 253 10.78 -12.22 10.42
C MET A 253 11.74 -12.03 11.61
N GLU A 254 12.77 -12.88 11.67
CA GLU A 254 13.86 -12.77 12.66
C GLU A 254 14.80 -11.61 12.33
N ASP A 255 15.00 -11.28 11.05
CA ASP A 255 15.80 -10.15 10.57
C ASP A 255 15.07 -8.81 10.82
N ARG A 256 15.07 -8.35 12.08
CA ARG A 256 14.28 -7.18 12.51
C ARG A 256 14.66 -5.89 11.80
N GLU A 257 15.92 -5.68 11.45
CA GLU A 257 16.35 -4.50 10.68
C GLU A 257 15.74 -4.48 9.27
N ILE A 258 15.51 -5.65 8.67
CA ILE A 258 14.85 -5.76 7.37
C ILE A 258 13.34 -5.53 7.53
N ALA A 259 12.73 -6.12 8.56
CA ALA A 259 11.32 -5.89 8.88
C ALA A 259 11.04 -4.40 9.18
N ASP A 260 11.93 -3.71 9.91
CA ASP A 260 11.80 -2.28 10.17
C ASP A 260 12.00 -1.42 8.91
N GLY A 261 12.64 -1.95 7.86
CA GLY A 261 12.60 -1.36 6.53
C GLY A 261 11.18 -1.24 5.97
N CYS A 262 10.32 -2.25 6.17
CA CYS A 262 8.89 -2.17 5.86
C CYS A 262 8.23 -1.11 6.74
N THR A 263 8.53 -1.11 8.04
CA THR A 263 7.96 -0.14 9.00
C THR A 263 8.25 1.30 8.57
N MET A 264 9.44 1.61 8.03
CA MET A 264 9.81 2.95 7.57
C MET A 264 8.90 3.50 6.47
N CYS A 265 8.29 2.65 5.64
CA CYS A 265 7.28 3.05 4.65
C CYS A 265 5.86 3.17 5.24
N HIS A 266 5.63 2.58 6.41
CA HIS A 266 4.32 2.44 7.06
C HIS A 266 4.24 3.24 8.37
N ILE A 267 4.64 4.52 8.34
CA ILE A 267 4.64 5.41 9.52
C ILE A 267 3.67 6.60 9.40
N ASN A 268 2.86 6.69 8.34
CA ASN A 268 1.96 7.84 8.16
C ASN A 268 0.94 7.90 9.30
N GLN A 269 0.41 6.76 9.76
CA GLN A 269 -0.47 6.67 10.92
C GLN A 269 0.14 7.39 12.14
N ASN A 270 1.42 7.15 12.39
CA ASN A 270 2.13 7.63 13.58
C ASN A 270 2.66 9.06 13.41
N ARG A 271 2.97 9.49 12.18
CA ARG A 271 3.70 10.74 11.91
C ARG A 271 3.18 11.47 10.69
N CYS A 272 3.21 12.80 10.74
CA CYS A 272 2.78 13.66 9.62
C CYS A 272 3.94 14.16 8.75
N ASP A 273 5.18 13.80 9.02
CA ASP A 273 6.36 14.37 8.34
C ASP A 273 6.93 13.50 7.21
N THR A 274 6.08 12.65 6.61
CA THR A 274 6.42 11.74 5.53
C THR A 274 6.37 12.40 4.16
N CYS A 275 5.41 13.31 3.91
CA CYS A 275 5.28 14.03 2.64
C CYS A 275 5.85 15.45 2.69
N HIS A 276 5.64 16.18 3.80
CA HIS A 276 6.22 17.50 4.04
C HIS A 276 7.23 17.38 5.18
N THR A 277 8.48 17.11 4.81
CA THR A 277 9.45 16.57 5.75
C THR A 277 9.90 17.58 6.82
N ARG A 278 10.29 17.03 7.97
CA ARG A 278 10.89 17.79 9.06
C ARG A 278 12.24 18.39 8.60
N HIS A 279 12.63 19.60 9.01
CA HIS A 279 11.91 20.52 9.90
C HIS A 279 11.36 21.74 9.15
N GLN A 280 11.25 21.66 7.82
CA GLN A 280 10.73 22.74 6.98
C GLN A 280 9.22 22.66 6.83
N PHE A 281 8.66 21.44 6.83
CA PHE A 281 7.22 21.17 6.74
C PHE A 281 6.58 21.89 5.54
N SER A 282 7.23 21.81 4.38
CA SER A 282 6.84 22.56 3.19
C SER A 282 5.63 21.92 2.50
N SER A 283 4.53 22.66 2.40
CA SER A 283 3.39 22.22 1.58
C SER A 283 3.75 22.15 0.09
N ALA A 284 4.72 22.96 -0.36
CA ALA A 284 5.19 22.92 -1.73
C ALA A 284 5.98 21.63 -2.02
N GLU A 285 6.74 21.12 -1.06
CA GLU A 285 7.41 19.83 -1.15
C GLU A 285 6.39 18.68 -1.26
N ALA A 286 5.40 18.64 -0.37
CA ALA A 286 4.39 17.56 -0.35
C ALA A 286 3.52 17.47 -1.61
N ARG A 287 3.43 18.55 -2.40
CA ARG A 287 2.66 18.55 -3.67
C ARG A 287 3.43 17.92 -4.83
N LYS A 288 4.75 17.79 -4.69
CA LYS A 288 5.61 17.23 -5.73
C LYS A 288 5.59 15.69 -5.70
N PRO A 289 5.66 15.02 -6.86
CA PRO A 289 5.69 13.56 -6.95
C PRO A 289 6.76 12.87 -6.09
N GLU A 290 7.93 13.49 -5.91
CA GLU A 290 9.06 12.93 -5.14
C GLU A 290 8.72 12.72 -3.67
N ALA A 291 7.79 13.49 -3.11
CA ALA A 291 7.31 13.30 -1.73
C ALA A 291 6.63 11.93 -1.53
N CYS A 292 6.08 11.35 -2.60
CA CYS A 292 5.44 10.03 -2.56
C CYS A 292 6.45 8.90 -2.84
N ALA A 293 7.54 9.22 -3.54
CA ALA A 293 8.46 8.25 -4.14
C ALA A 293 9.19 7.37 -3.12
N TYR A 294 9.37 7.85 -1.89
CA TYR A 294 10.04 7.07 -0.84
C TYR A 294 9.29 5.77 -0.50
N CYS A 295 7.95 5.77 -0.61
CA CYS A 295 7.11 4.62 -0.28
C CYS A 295 6.44 4.02 -1.52
N HIS A 296 5.94 4.85 -2.44
CA HIS A 296 5.20 4.41 -3.63
C HIS A 296 6.12 4.11 -4.82
N ASN A 297 6.99 3.12 -4.67
CA ASN A 297 7.96 2.67 -5.68
C ASN A 297 8.15 1.15 -5.63
N GLY A 298 8.96 0.59 -6.53
CA GLY A 298 9.54 -0.73 -6.34
C GLY A 298 8.70 -1.90 -6.87
N ALA A 299 9.00 -3.10 -6.39
CA ALA A 299 8.66 -4.33 -7.11
C ALA A 299 7.15 -4.67 -7.12
N ASP A 300 6.43 -4.33 -6.06
CA ASP A 300 5.00 -4.62 -5.82
C ASP A 300 4.11 -3.38 -6.03
N HIS A 301 4.69 -2.19 -6.06
CA HIS A 301 3.92 -0.96 -6.26
C HIS A 301 4.78 0.16 -6.88
N ASN A 302 5.20 -0.03 -8.12
CA ASN A 302 5.99 0.95 -8.90
C ASN A 302 5.17 2.17 -9.39
N GLU A 303 4.32 2.77 -8.56
CA GLU A 303 3.51 3.92 -8.99
C GLU A 303 4.39 5.10 -9.41
N PHE A 304 5.43 5.43 -8.65
CA PHE A 304 6.33 6.53 -8.96
C PHE A 304 7.03 6.31 -10.30
N GLU A 305 7.59 5.12 -10.55
CA GLU A 305 8.29 4.83 -11.80
C GLU A 305 7.33 4.87 -12.99
N ASN A 306 6.13 4.29 -12.86
CA ASN A 306 5.13 4.38 -13.92
C ASN A 306 4.68 5.82 -14.16
N TYR A 307 4.47 6.61 -13.10
CA TYR A 307 4.10 8.02 -13.23
C TYR A 307 5.19 8.81 -13.96
N MET A 308 6.44 8.73 -13.51
CA MET A 308 7.57 9.47 -14.08
C MET A 308 7.79 9.09 -15.55
N MET A 309 7.61 7.82 -15.91
CA MET A 309 7.76 7.33 -17.29
C MET A 309 6.51 7.53 -18.17
N SER A 310 5.41 8.03 -17.60
CA SER A 310 4.21 8.39 -18.35
C SER A 310 4.34 9.76 -19.03
N LYS A 311 3.35 10.13 -19.86
CA LYS A 311 3.29 11.49 -20.39
C LYS A 311 2.95 12.55 -19.33
N HIS A 312 2.29 12.17 -18.23
CA HIS A 312 2.06 13.10 -17.12
C HIS A 312 3.38 13.42 -16.42
N GLY A 313 4.17 12.39 -16.10
CA GLY A 313 5.50 12.53 -15.49
C GLY A 313 6.47 13.29 -16.39
N ALA A 314 6.52 12.96 -17.68
CA ALA A 314 7.40 13.67 -18.62
C ALA A 314 7.11 15.18 -18.71
N VAL A 315 5.84 15.59 -18.65
CA VAL A 315 5.46 17.02 -18.61
C VAL A 315 5.86 17.64 -17.28
N TYR A 316 5.67 16.94 -16.16
CA TYR A 316 6.15 17.36 -14.86
C TYR A 316 7.68 17.54 -14.82
N GLU A 317 8.47 16.61 -15.35
CA GLU A 317 9.93 16.74 -15.41
C GLU A 317 10.37 17.91 -16.28
N THR A 318 9.64 18.18 -17.37
CA THR A 318 10.00 19.22 -18.34
C THR A 318 9.62 20.63 -17.83
N HIS A 319 8.46 20.77 -17.19
CA HIS A 319 7.87 22.08 -16.88
C HIS A 319 7.63 22.31 -15.38
N GLY A 320 7.75 21.28 -14.54
CA GLY A 320 7.43 21.35 -13.11
C GLY A 320 8.28 22.35 -12.34
N SER A 321 9.48 22.68 -12.81
CA SER A 321 10.31 23.75 -12.23
C SER A 321 9.79 25.16 -12.50
N GLU A 322 8.92 25.32 -13.50
CA GLU A 322 8.29 26.61 -13.86
C GLU A 322 6.97 26.85 -13.10
N TRP A 323 6.47 25.83 -12.41
CA TRP A 323 5.26 25.88 -11.60
C TRP A 323 5.56 26.49 -10.21
N ASP A 324 4.69 27.39 -9.76
CA ASP A 324 4.59 27.84 -8.37
C ASP A 324 3.89 26.81 -7.47
N TRP A 325 4.71 25.97 -6.82
CA TRP A 325 4.26 24.94 -5.89
C TRP A 325 3.69 25.46 -4.57
N GLU A 326 3.75 26.77 -4.28
CA GLU A 326 3.12 27.32 -3.07
C GLU A 326 1.60 27.47 -3.20
N VAL A 327 1.11 27.56 -4.44
CA VAL A 327 -0.32 27.56 -4.77
C VAL A 327 -0.98 26.25 -4.28
N PRO A 328 -2.17 26.32 -3.62
CA PRO A 328 -2.89 25.14 -3.19
C PRO A 328 -3.41 24.33 -4.38
N LEU A 329 -3.58 23.01 -4.20
CA LEU A 329 -3.95 22.07 -5.27
C LEU A 329 -5.26 22.46 -6.00
N GLU A 330 -6.24 23.03 -5.28
CA GLU A 330 -7.50 23.53 -5.86
C GLU A 330 -7.29 24.57 -6.96
N ARG A 331 -6.18 25.32 -6.90
CA ARG A 331 -5.82 26.37 -7.86
C ARG A 331 -4.59 25.99 -8.71
N ALA A 332 -4.20 24.71 -8.69
CA ALA A 332 -3.03 24.23 -9.41
C ALA A 332 -3.13 24.51 -10.93
N ILE A 333 -4.31 24.32 -11.51
CA ILE A 333 -4.50 24.55 -12.95
C ILE A 333 -4.70 26.04 -13.25
N SER A 334 -5.52 26.74 -12.46
CA SER A 334 -5.90 28.13 -12.74
C SER A 334 -4.78 29.13 -12.48
N ASP A 335 -4.06 28.97 -11.36
CA ASP A 335 -3.13 29.98 -10.85
C ASP A 335 -1.68 29.52 -11.03
N ASN A 336 -1.40 28.23 -10.79
CA ASN A 336 -0.08 27.62 -10.96
C ASN A 336 0.21 27.19 -12.42
N LYS A 337 -0.78 27.28 -13.31
CA LYS A 337 -0.66 26.88 -14.74
C LYS A 337 -0.11 25.46 -14.90
N GLN A 338 -0.39 24.59 -13.94
CA GLN A 338 0.03 23.21 -13.98
C GLN A 338 -0.65 22.51 -15.17
N THR A 339 0.15 21.97 -16.08
CA THR A 339 -0.33 21.37 -17.34
C THR A 339 -0.31 19.85 -17.35
N ALA A 340 0.17 19.22 -16.27
CA ALA A 340 0.03 17.78 -16.03
C ALA A 340 -0.32 17.50 -14.59
N ALA A 341 -1.10 16.44 -14.37
CA ALA A 341 -1.43 15.99 -13.02
C ALA A 341 -0.21 15.43 -12.29
N THR A 342 -0.23 15.51 -10.95
CA THR A 342 0.73 14.89 -10.04
C THR A 342 0.04 13.88 -9.13
N CYS A 343 0.82 13.10 -8.38
CA CYS A 343 0.35 12.17 -7.37
C CYS A 343 -0.69 12.83 -6.43
N ALA A 344 -0.29 13.94 -5.81
CA ALA A 344 -1.15 14.70 -4.90
C ALA A 344 -2.40 15.26 -5.59
N PHE A 345 -2.27 15.80 -6.82
CA PHE A 345 -3.41 16.33 -7.55
C PHE A 345 -4.46 15.25 -7.84
N CYS A 346 -4.03 14.07 -8.29
CA CYS A 346 -4.95 12.99 -8.61
C CYS A 346 -5.56 12.34 -7.37
N HIS A 347 -4.77 12.05 -6.33
CA HIS A 347 -5.22 11.22 -5.21
C HIS A 347 -5.86 11.99 -4.06
N MET A 348 -5.53 13.27 -3.86
CA MET A 348 -6.18 14.10 -2.83
C MET A 348 -7.48 14.74 -3.31
N GLU A 349 -7.70 14.78 -4.63
CA GLU A 349 -8.91 15.34 -5.23
C GLU A 349 -10.12 14.42 -5.04
N TYR A 350 -11.26 14.99 -4.67
CA TYR A 350 -12.55 14.33 -4.65
C TYR A 350 -13.68 15.36 -4.87
N LYS A 351 -14.44 15.19 -5.97
CA LYS A 351 -15.58 16.05 -6.33
C LYS A 351 -15.20 17.55 -6.36
N GLY A 352 -14.04 17.86 -6.93
CA GLY A 352 -13.50 19.21 -7.09
C GLY A 352 -12.83 19.79 -5.84
N LYS A 353 -12.79 19.06 -4.72
CA LYS A 353 -12.14 19.48 -3.47
C LYS A 353 -10.89 18.66 -3.20
N PHE A 354 -9.97 19.20 -2.40
CA PHE A 354 -8.72 18.55 -2.04
C PHE A 354 -8.62 18.39 -0.52
N ALA A 355 -8.26 17.20 -0.05
CA ALA A 355 -8.15 16.88 1.37
C ALA A 355 -7.10 15.79 1.64
N HIS A 356 -6.67 15.63 2.89
CA HIS A 356 -5.79 14.54 3.35
C HIS A 356 -6.49 13.17 3.43
N ASN A 357 -7.63 13.01 2.75
CA ASN A 357 -8.32 11.74 2.59
C ASN A 357 -8.16 11.24 1.16
N LEU A 358 -7.26 10.28 0.95
CA LEU A 358 -6.84 9.81 -0.38
C LEU A 358 -7.65 8.60 -0.87
N VAL A 359 -8.52 8.05 -0.02
CA VAL A 359 -9.12 6.72 -0.25
C VAL A 359 -10.50 6.75 -0.89
N ARG A 360 -11.11 7.93 -1.07
CA ARG A 360 -12.50 8.07 -1.54
C ARG A 360 -12.74 7.64 -2.99
N LYS A 361 -11.69 7.51 -3.80
CA LYS A 361 -11.78 7.04 -5.20
C LYS A 361 -11.18 5.66 -5.43
N VAL A 362 -10.68 4.99 -4.38
CA VAL A 362 -10.08 3.65 -4.49
C VAL A 362 -11.09 2.64 -5.03
N ARG A 363 -10.71 1.93 -6.11
CA ARG A 363 -11.49 0.82 -6.71
C ARG A 363 -10.69 -0.48 -6.66
N TRP A 364 -9.50 -0.48 -7.26
CA TRP A 364 -8.63 -1.66 -7.33
C TRP A 364 -7.69 -1.82 -6.13
N ALA A 365 -7.51 -0.77 -5.32
CA ALA A 365 -6.67 -0.75 -4.13
C ALA A 365 -5.23 -1.20 -4.39
N PHE A 366 -4.67 -2.06 -3.53
CA PHE A 366 -3.28 -2.44 -3.57
C PHE A 366 -2.99 -3.45 -4.69
N ASN A 367 -3.73 -4.57 -4.70
CA ASN A 367 -3.57 -5.65 -5.66
C ASN A 367 -4.89 -6.04 -6.38
N PRO A 368 -4.83 -6.44 -7.65
CA PRO A 368 -6.00 -6.98 -8.35
C PRO A 368 -6.48 -8.29 -7.73
N GLN A 369 -7.77 -8.38 -7.42
CA GLN A 369 -8.39 -9.58 -6.87
C GLN A 369 -9.65 -9.96 -7.65
N GLU A 370 -9.96 -11.26 -7.71
CA GLU A 370 -11.14 -11.78 -8.41
C GLU A 370 -12.44 -11.17 -7.87
N GLY A 371 -12.54 -11.02 -6.55
CA GLY A 371 -13.70 -10.39 -5.92
C GLY A 371 -13.89 -8.91 -6.30
N ILE A 372 -12.82 -8.19 -6.63
CA ILE A 372 -12.90 -6.82 -7.18
C ILE A 372 -13.33 -6.87 -8.64
N ALA A 373 -12.65 -7.69 -9.45
CA ALA A 373 -12.90 -7.80 -10.88
C ALA A 373 -14.35 -8.19 -11.20
N ASN A 374 -14.92 -9.11 -10.42
CA ASN A 374 -16.31 -9.54 -10.56
C ASN A 374 -17.34 -8.51 -10.07
N ASN A 375 -16.90 -7.48 -9.35
CA ASN A 375 -17.78 -6.50 -8.71
C ASN A 375 -17.65 -5.07 -9.28
N LEU A 376 -16.89 -4.86 -10.36
CA LEU A 376 -16.72 -3.51 -10.96
C LEU A 376 -18.03 -2.84 -11.40
N GLU A 377 -19.05 -3.65 -11.68
CA GLU A 377 -20.38 -3.17 -12.09
C GLU A 377 -21.29 -2.81 -10.91
N HIS A 378 -20.90 -3.14 -9.68
CA HIS A 378 -21.63 -2.77 -8.47
C HIS A 378 -21.65 -1.24 -8.28
N PRO A 379 -22.76 -0.65 -7.79
CA PRO A 379 -22.93 0.80 -7.70
C PRO A 379 -21.77 1.54 -7.03
N TRP A 380 -21.21 0.97 -5.95
CA TRP A 380 -20.06 1.54 -5.23
C TRP A 380 -18.81 1.71 -6.11
N TYR A 381 -18.50 0.73 -6.97
CA TYR A 381 -17.35 0.80 -7.87
C TYR A 381 -17.59 1.75 -9.05
N LYS A 382 -18.84 1.86 -9.50
CA LYS A 382 -19.26 2.79 -10.56
C LYS A 382 -19.20 4.23 -10.11
N GLU A 383 -19.73 4.55 -8.92
CA GLU A 383 -19.66 5.91 -8.37
C GLU A 383 -18.19 6.38 -8.30
N ARG A 384 -17.30 5.53 -7.77
CA ARG A 384 -15.87 5.85 -7.67
C ARG A 384 -15.17 5.94 -9.01
N ARG A 385 -15.68 5.23 -10.03
CA ARG A 385 -15.19 5.38 -11.41
C ARG A 385 -15.59 6.74 -11.97
N ASP A 386 -16.83 7.16 -11.71
CA ASP A 386 -17.31 8.48 -12.14
C ASP A 386 -16.55 9.60 -11.43
N ASP A 387 -16.20 9.43 -10.15
CA ASP A 387 -15.34 10.37 -9.42
C ASP A 387 -13.94 10.49 -10.07
N TRP A 388 -13.35 9.38 -10.53
CA TRP A 388 -12.10 9.42 -11.32
C TRP A 388 -12.26 10.11 -12.67
N VAL A 389 -13.39 9.87 -13.35
CA VAL A 389 -13.71 10.55 -14.62
C VAL A 389 -13.75 12.06 -14.39
N ASP A 390 -14.33 12.53 -13.30
CA ASP A 390 -14.35 13.95 -12.96
C ASP A 390 -12.94 14.53 -12.71
N THR A 391 -12.05 13.78 -12.06
CA THR A 391 -10.63 14.18 -11.95
C THR A 391 -9.98 14.34 -13.33
N CYS A 392 -10.19 13.36 -14.23
CA CYS A 392 -9.62 13.37 -15.58
C CYS A 392 -10.16 14.52 -16.43
N ARG A 393 -11.41 14.94 -16.18
CA ARG A 393 -12.11 16.00 -16.91
C ARG A 393 -11.58 17.40 -16.65
N ASN A 394 -10.66 17.56 -15.69
CA ASN A 394 -9.88 18.79 -15.56
C ASN A 394 -9.01 19.06 -16.81
N CYS A 395 -8.66 18.03 -17.59
CA CYS A 395 -7.82 18.19 -18.80
C CYS A 395 -8.36 17.45 -20.04
N HIS A 396 -9.04 16.32 -19.86
CA HIS A 396 -9.47 15.46 -20.96
C HIS A 396 -11.00 15.48 -21.16
N SER A 397 -11.45 15.12 -22.36
CA SER A 397 -12.88 14.87 -22.56
C SER A 397 -13.35 13.67 -21.74
N LYS A 398 -14.62 13.71 -21.30
CA LYS A 398 -15.26 12.58 -20.58
C LYS A 398 -15.08 11.25 -21.33
N LYS A 399 -15.30 11.25 -22.65
CA LYS A 399 -15.17 10.06 -23.50
C LYS A 399 -13.74 9.49 -23.47
N PHE A 400 -12.71 10.34 -23.48
CA PHE A 400 -11.33 9.89 -23.39
C PHE A 400 -11.05 9.22 -22.04
N ALA A 401 -11.43 9.89 -20.94
CA ALA A 401 -11.25 9.36 -19.59
C ALA A 401 -11.94 8.00 -19.41
N GLU A 402 -13.21 7.90 -19.80
CA GLU A 402 -13.97 6.65 -19.74
C GLU A 402 -13.33 5.54 -20.57
N SER A 403 -12.88 5.86 -21.79
CA SER A 403 -12.25 4.88 -22.68
C SER A 403 -10.95 4.34 -22.07
N TYR A 404 -10.13 5.21 -21.48
CA TYR A 404 -8.85 4.83 -20.89
C TYR A 404 -9.04 4.03 -19.59
N LEU A 405 -10.00 4.41 -18.74
CA LEU A 405 -10.32 3.66 -17.52
C LEU A 405 -10.89 2.28 -17.86
N THR A 406 -11.75 2.16 -18.87
CA THR A 406 -12.23 0.85 -19.35
C THR A 406 -11.12 0.01 -19.94
N PHE A 407 -10.19 0.61 -20.70
CA PHE A 407 -8.99 -0.07 -21.19
C PHE A 407 -8.13 -0.62 -20.03
N SER A 408 -7.93 0.19 -18.99
CA SER A 408 -7.13 -0.17 -17.81
C SER A 408 -7.78 -1.26 -16.96
N ASP A 409 -9.10 -1.18 -16.75
CA ASP A 409 -9.89 -2.24 -16.08
C ASP A 409 -9.72 -3.57 -16.84
N ASN A 410 -9.88 -3.58 -18.17
CA ASN A 410 -9.75 -4.79 -18.99
C ASN A 410 -8.32 -5.35 -19.04
N GLY A 411 -7.31 -4.49 -19.08
CA GLY A 411 -5.90 -4.89 -19.01
C GLY A 411 -5.58 -5.58 -17.68
N THR A 412 -6.07 -5.00 -16.59
CA THR A 412 -5.90 -5.54 -15.23
C THR A 412 -6.56 -6.91 -15.10
N ILE A 413 -7.78 -7.06 -15.62
CA ILE A 413 -8.49 -8.35 -15.68
C ILE A 413 -7.71 -9.39 -16.50
N SER A 414 -7.04 -8.97 -17.58
CA SER A 414 -6.25 -9.88 -18.41
C SER A 414 -5.03 -10.42 -17.66
N GLY A 415 -4.31 -9.57 -16.92
CA GLY A 415 -3.23 -9.99 -16.03
C GLY A 415 -3.72 -10.93 -14.94
N LEU A 416 -4.82 -10.57 -14.27
CA LEU A 416 -5.42 -11.36 -13.21
C LEU A 416 -5.84 -12.77 -13.67
N LYS A 417 -6.44 -12.91 -14.85
CA LYS A 417 -6.80 -14.21 -15.42
C LYS A 417 -5.59 -15.14 -15.55
N LYS A 418 -4.43 -14.60 -15.95
CA LYS A 418 -3.20 -15.37 -16.08
C LYS A 418 -2.65 -15.79 -14.71
N GLN A 419 -2.73 -14.91 -13.70
CA GLN A 419 -2.38 -15.26 -12.33
C GLN A 419 -3.28 -16.36 -11.75
N ILE A 420 -4.60 -16.30 -11.98
CA ILE A 420 -5.55 -17.32 -11.51
C ILE A 420 -5.26 -18.69 -12.14
N GLU A 421 -4.90 -18.73 -13.42
CA GLU A 421 -4.48 -19.97 -14.09
C GLU A 421 -3.25 -20.59 -13.41
N VAL A 422 -2.24 -19.78 -13.11
CA VAL A 422 -1.01 -20.22 -12.44
C VAL A 422 -1.27 -20.67 -11.01
N LYS A 423 -2.14 -19.96 -10.29
CA LYS A 423 -2.57 -20.33 -8.94
C LYS A 423 -3.09 -21.77 -8.90
N GLY A 424 -3.97 -22.13 -9.83
CA GLY A 424 -4.51 -23.48 -9.93
C GLY A 424 -3.45 -24.56 -10.16
N ILE A 425 -2.40 -24.26 -10.94
CA ILE A 425 -1.27 -25.16 -11.16
C ILE A 425 -0.47 -25.36 -9.87
N MET A 426 -0.17 -24.27 -9.17
CA MET A 426 0.61 -24.30 -7.93
C MET A 426 -0.10 -25.02 -6.80
N GLU A 427 -1.39 -24.74 -6.61
CA GLU A 427 -2.24 -25.45 -5.64
C GLU A 427 -2.30 -26.95 -5.97
N ALA A 428 -2.39 -27.33 -7.24
CA ALA A 428 -2.39 -28.73 -7.65
C ALA A 428 -1.04 -29.41 -7.37
N LEU A 429 0.09 -28.80 -7.73
CA LEU A 429 1.42 -29.34 -7.43
C LEU A 429 1.64 -29.53 -5.91
N TYR A 430 1.23 -28.54 -5.12
CA TYR A 430 1.33 -28.59 -3.67
C TYR A 430 0.41 -29.64 -3.06
N LYS A 431 -0.82 -29.78 -3.56
CA LYS A 431 -1.76 -30.81 -3.11
C LYS A 431 -1.26 -32.22 -3.44
N ASP A 432 -0.71 -32.41 -4.64
CA ASP A 432 -0.21 -33.68 -5.15
C ASP A 432 1.14 -34.10 -4.50
N LYS A 433 1.72 -33.25 -3.63
CA LYS A 433 3.03 -33.46 -3.00
C LYS A 433 4.17 -33.61 -4.00
N LEU A 434 4.09 -32.87 -5.11
CA LEU A 434 5.05 -32.95 -6.21
C LEU A 434 6.16 -31.91 -6.13
N LEU A 435 6.04 -30.88 -5.28
CA LEU A 435 7.07 -29.87 -5.13
C LEU A 435 8.36 -30.49 -4.55
N PRO A 436 9.55 -30.11 -5.06
CA PRO A 436 10.83 -30.58 -4.54
C PRO A 436 10.93 -30.39 -3.02
N GLY A 437 11.26 -31.46 -2.30
CA GLY A 437 11.46 -31.39 -0.84
C GLY A 437 10.18 -31.22 -0.01
N GLN A 438 8.98 -31.17 -0.61
CA GLN A 438 7.76 -30.82 0.12
C GLN A 438 7.44 -31.74 1.31
N THR A 439 7.78 -33.02 1.22
CA THR A 439 7.56 -34.02 2.28
C THR A 439 8.84 -34.43 3.00
N THR A 440 10.01 -33.93 2.56
CA THR A 440 11.32 -34.41 3.04
C THR A 440 12.23 -33.31 3.57
N ASN A 441 12.05 -32.06 3.13
CA ASN A 441 12.97 -30.95 3.36
C ASN A 441 12.24 -29.58 3.34
N ARG A 442 11.04 -29.52 3.92
CA ARG A 442 10.22 -28.31 3.96
C ARG A 442 9.85 -27.97 5.41
N PRO A 443 10.63 -27.12 6.10
CA PRO A 443 10.27 -26.66 7.42
C PRO A 443 9.06 -25.71 7.35
N ALA A 444 8.27 -25.68 8.44
CA ALA A 444 7.22 -24.69 8.61
C ALA A 444 7.84 -23.29 8.80
N PRO A 445 7.17 -22.20 8.34
CA PRO A 445 7.63 -20.85 8.61
C PRO A 445 7.53 -20.53 10.11
N ALA A 446 8.25 -19.48 10.53
CA ALA A 446 8.15 -18.98 11.89
C ALA A 446 6.72 -18.51 12.18
N LYS A 447 6.24 -18.77 13.41
CA LYS A 447 4.93 -18.27 13.84
C LYS A 447 4.94 -16.74 13.88
N PRO A 448 3.80 -16.07 13.60
CA PRO A 448 2.44 -16.62 13.45
C PRO A 448 2.08 -17.04 12.01
N GLU A 449 3.06 -17.10 11.12
CA GLU A 449 2.83 -17.38 9.70
C GLU A 449 2.31 -18.81 9.45
N LYS A 450 1.60 -18.98 8.32
CA LYS A 450 1.10 -20.29 7.86
C LYS A 450 1.75 -20.69 6.55
N ASP A 451 2.08 -21.97 6.44
CA ASP A 451 2.68 -22.53 5.23
C ASP A 451 1.64 -22.73 4.12
N GLY A 452 2.08 -22.52 2.87
CA GLY A 452 1.28 -22.68 1.66
C GLY A 452 2.11 -22.53 0.38
N PRO A 453 1.50 -22.75 -0.79
CA PRO A 453 2.19 -22.66 -2.07
C PRO A 453 2.27 -21.22 -2.60
N GLY A 454 3.47 -20.65 -2.62
CA GLY A 454 3.70 -19.29 -3.13
C GLY A 454 3.09 -18.19 -2.27
N GLU A 455 3.11 -18.37 -0.95
CA GLU A 455 2.61 -17.38 0.00
C GLU A 455 3.49 -16.12 0.04
N PHE A 456 2.98 -15.02 0.59
CA PHE A 456 3.69 -13.74 0.66
C PHE A 456 5.03 -13.85 1.42
N PHE A 457 5.05 -14.61 2.53
CA PHE A 457 6.26 -14.75 3.36
C PHE A 457 7.46 -15.31 2.59
N GLN A 458 7.22 -16.08 1.52
CA GLN A 458 8.24 -16.74 0.73
C GLN A 458 9.06 -15.75 -0.12
N LEU A 459 8.64 -14.49 -0.20
CA LEU A 459 9.44 -13.40 -0.78
C LEU A 459 10.54 -12.91 0.18
N PHE A 460 10.34 -13.07 1.48
CA PHE A 460 11.19 -12.49 2.53
C PHE A 460 11.94 -13.53 3.36
N MET A 461 11.35 -14.71 3.54
CA MET A 461 11.89 -15.79 4.35
C MET A 461 12.02 -17.06 3.52
N ALA A 462 13.19 -17.69 3.61
CA ALA A 462 13.45 -18.97 2.97
C ALA A 462 14.28 -19.88 3.89
N LYS A 463 13.90 -21.15 4.00
CA LYS A 463 14.68 -22.18 4.66
C LYS A 463 14.49 -23.52 3.97
N ASP A 464 15.60 -24.17 3.62
CA ASP A 464 15.61 -25.43 2.89
C ASP A 464 14.75 -25.35 1.60
N ASN A 465 13.72 -26.18 1.43
CA ASN A 465 12.79 -26.11 0.29
C ASN A 465 11.46 -25.40 0.62
N ASN A 466 11.47 -24.45 1.56
CA ASN A 466 10.37 -23.51 1.76
C ASN A 466 10.86 -22.07 1.54
N PRO A 467 10.57 -21.41 0.40
CA PRO A 467 9.92 -21.94 -0.80
C PRO A 467 10.85 -22.79 -1.69
N THR A 468 10.25 -23.52 -2.64
CA THR A 468 10.93 -23.98 -3.86
C THR A 468 11.06 -22.86 -4.89
N THR A 469 11.93 -23.01 -5.90
CA THR A 469 12.09 -22.00 -6.96
C THR A 469 10.77 -21.70 -7.70
N VAL A 470 9.94 -22.72 -7.94
CA VAL A 470 8.65 -22.55 -8.62
C VAL A 470 7.61 -21.85 -7.74
N GLU A 471 7.65 -22.06 -6.42
CA GLU A 471 6.84 -21.28 -5.48
C GLU A 471 7.27 -19.82 -5.44
N LEU A 472 8.58 -19.54 -5.39
CA LEU A 472 9.09 -18.17 -5.42
C LEU A 472 8.73 -17.45 -6.74
N ALA A 473 8.83 -18.14 -7.88
CA ALA A 473 8.40 -17.61 -9.17
C ALA A 473 6.90 -17.28 -9.17
N TYR A 474 6.07 -18.12 -8.53
CA TYR A 474 4.66 -17.83 -8.36
C TYR A 474 4.42 -16.63 -7.44
N SER A 475 5.09 -16.54 -6.28
CA SER A 475 5.00 -15.38 -5.38
C SER A 475 5.32 -14.07 -6.10
N LYS A 476 6.39 -14.05 -6.90
CA LYS A 476 6.75 -12.88 -7.72
C LYS A 476 5.72 -12.58 -8.80
N LEU A 477 5.17 -13.61 -9.45
CA LEU A 477 4.15 -13.41 -10.48
C LEU A 477 2.93 -12.67 -9.93
N TRP A 478 2.41 -13.09 -8.78
CA TRP A 478 1.18 -12.51 -8.24
C TRP A 478 1.39 -11.23 -7.43
N GLU A 479 2.52 -11.07 -6.75
CA GLU A 479 2.77 -9.90 -5.88
C GLU A 479 3.70 -8.85 -6.50
N GLN A 480 4.39 -9.17 -7.61
CA GLN A 480 5.22 -8.19 -8.33
C GLN A 480 4.64 -7.94 -9.72
N ASP A 481 4.73 -8.92 -10.64
CA ASP A 481 4.43 -8.66 -12.05
C ASP A 481 2.96 -8.28 -12.28
N LEU A 482 2.01 -8.95 -11.62
CA LEU A 482 0.59 -8.60 -11.73
C LEU A 482 0.33 -7.18 -11.21
N LEU A 483 0.92 -6.81 -10.07
CA LEU A 483 0.71 -5.49 -9.50
C LEU A 483 1.35 -4.44 -10.39
N GLN A 484 2.57 -4.65 -10.88
CA GLN A 484 3.22 -3.74 -11.82
C GLN A 484 2.40 -3.56 -13.11
N ASN A 485 1.80 -4.63 -13.64
CA ASN A 485 0.90 -4.55 -14.79
C ASN A 485 -0.28 -3.60 -14.53
N TYR A 486 -0.94 -3.81 -13.39
CA TYR A 486 -2.05 -2.97 -12.92
C TYR A 486 -1.62 -1.51 -12.71
N LYS A 487 -0.52 -1.26 -11.97
CA LYS A 487 -0.04 0.10 -11.71
C LYS A 487 0.39 0.81 -12.99
N GLY A 488 1.03 0.10 -13.93
CA GLY A 488 1.40 0.65 -15.24
C GLY A 488 0.22 1.09 -16.07
N LEU A 489 -0.88 0.32 -16.06
CA LEU A 489 -2.12 0.68 -16.74
C LEU A 489 -2.72 1.97 -16.17
N PHE A 490 -2.86 2.06 -14.85
CA PHE A 490 -3.52 3.22 -14.22
C PHE A 490 -2.66 4.48 -14.15
N HIS A 491 -1.33 4.37 -14.29
CA HIS A 491 -0.41 5.51 -14.36
C HIS A 491 0.03 5.82 -15.79
N ALA A 492 -0.57 5.19 -16.80
CA ALA A 492 -0.36 5.49 -18.20
C ALA A 492 1.08 5.40 -18.70
N PHE A 493 1.81 4.39 -18.24
CA PHE A 493 3.11 4.02 -18.79
C PHE A 493 3.02 2.71 -19.60
N PRO A 494 3.04 2.79 -20.95
CA PRO A 494 2.97 1.60 -21.80
C PRO A 494 3.99 0.52 -21.49
N GLY A 495 5.24 0.89 -21.19
CA GLY A 495 6.29 -0.06 -20.82
C GLY A 495 5.98 -0.80 -19.50
N GLY A 496 5.18 -0.20 -18.62
CA GLY A 496 4.81 -0.73 -17.30
C GLY A 496 3.78 -1.85 -17.33
N PHE A 497 3.07 -2.02 -18.45
CA PHE A 497 2.08 -3.08 -18.64
C PHE A 497 2.30 -3.91 -19.91
N THR A 498 3.44 -3.75 -20.58
CA THR A 498 3.78 -4.51 -21.80
C THR A 498 5.14 -5.17 -21.68
N TYR A 499 6.22 -4.48 -22.09
CA TYR A 499 7.54 -5.07 -22.29
C TYR A 499 8.43 -5.06 -21.06
N THR A 500 8.48 -3.95 -20.32
CA THR A 500 9.47 -3.75 -19.25
C THR A 500 8.99 -4.33 -17.94
N TRP A 501 7.76 -3.99 -17.58
CA TRP A 501 7.07 -4.50 -16.40
C TRP A 501 5.70 -5.01 -16.77
N GLY A 502 5.10 -5.75 -15.85
CA GLY A 502 3.76 -6.28 -16.04
C GLY A 502 3.73 -7.47 -16.96
N TRP A 503 3.24 -7.31 -18.20
CA TRP A 503 2.81 -8.44 -19.02
C TRP A 503 3.95 -9.39 -19.43
N ALA A 504 5.07 -8.87 -19.94
CA ALA A 504 6.17 -9.73 -20.38
C ALA A 504 6.83 -10.52 -19.21
N PRO A 505 7.19 -9.90 -18.06
CA PRO A 505 7.62 -10.65 -16.88
C PRO A 505 6.59 -11.67 -16.36
N LEU A 506 5.30 -11.29 -16.35
CA LEU A 506 4.22 -12.20 -15.95
C LEU A 506 4.17 -13.44 -16.86
N ILE A 507 4.32 -13.27 -18.18
CA ILE A 507 4.38 -14.38 -19.14
C ILE A 507 5.67 -15.20 -18.98
N GLN A 508 6.78 -14.58 -18.60
CA GLN A 508 8.01 -15.30 -18.28
C GLN A 508 7.80 -16.25 -17.11
N HIS A 509 7.35 -15.75 -15.94
CA HIS A 509 7.11 -16.60 -14.77
C HIS A 509 6.00 -17.64 -15.03
N TYR A 510 4.97 -17.30 -15.81
CA TYR A 510 3.98 -18.29 -16.28
C TYR A 510 4.66 -19.46 -17.02
N THR A 511 5.57 -19.16 -17.94
CA THR A 511 6.26 -20.15 -18.76
C THR A 511 7.19 -21.02 -17.90
N GLU A 512 7.89 -20.41 -16.95
CA GLU A 512 8.75 -21.12 -15.99
C GLU A 512 7.92 -22.11 -15.16
N ILE A 513 6.78 -21.67 -14.61
CA ILE A 513 5.92 -22.51 -13.77
C ILE A 513 5.29 -23.65 -14.57
N GLN A 514 4.82 -23.39 -15.80
CA GLN A 514 4.29 -24.44 -16.67
C GLN A 514 5.34 -25.49 -17.04
N THR A 515 6.57 -25.02 -17.31
CA THR A 515 7.69 -25.90 -17.62
C THR A 515 8.00 -26.81 -16.43
N GLU A 516 8.06 -26.24 -15.23
CA GLU A 516 8.34 -27.00 -14.01
C GLU A 516 7.21 -27.96 -13.65
N ASN A 517 5.95 -27.53 -13.76
CA ASN A 517 4.79 -28.40 -13.61
C ASN A 517 4.88 -29.66 -14.50
N THR A 518 5.23 -29.48 -15.78
CA THR A 518 5.42 -30.60 -16.72
C THR A 518 6.54 -31.53 -16.27
N LYS A 519 7.72 -30.97 -15.94
CA LYS A 519 8.87 -31.76 -15.48
C LYS A 519 8.58 -32.56 -14.23
N LEU A 520 7.94 -31.95 -13.23
CA LEU A 520 7.62 -32.60 -11.96
C LEU A 520 6.63 -33.76 -12.16
N ARG A 521 5.63 -33.59 -13.03
CA ARG A 521 4.66 -34.65 -13.34
C ARG A 521 5.28 -35.78 -14.16
N ASP A 522 6.11 -35.46 -15.15
CA ASP A 522 6.85 -36.48 -15.92
C ASP A 522 7.80 -37.28 -15.03
N PHE A 523 8.50 -36.60 -14.11
CA PHE A 523 9.37 -37.26 -13.15
C PHE A 523 8.59 -38.16 -12.17
N ALA A 524 7.43 -37.72 -11.69
CA ALA A 524 6.55 -38.54 -10.86
C ALA A 524 6.05 -39.79 -11.61
N LYS A 525 5.68 -39.64 -12.88
CA LYS A 525 5.29 -40.75 -13.75
C LYS A 525 6.45 -41.73 -13.95
N LEU A 526 7.65 -41.23 -14.22
CA LEU A 526 8.85 -42.06 -14.36
C LEU A 526 9.15 -42.84 -13.07
N LYS A 527 9.10 -42.18 -11.91
CA LYS A 527 9.25 -42.84 -10.59
C LYS A 527 8.24 -43.97 -10.40
N SER A 528 6.98 -43.74 -10.75
CA SER A 528 5.93 -44.77 -10.68
C SER A 528 6.21 -45.95 -11.62
N GLN A 529 6.67 -45.69 -12.84
CA GLN A 529 7.06 -46.74 -13.79
C GLN A 529 8.27 -47.54 -13.30
N VAL A 530 9.30 -46.88 -12.76
CA VAL A 530 10.47 -47.54 -12.16
C VAL A 530 10.05 -48.40 -10.98
N ALA A 531 9.22 -47.88 -10.06
CA ALA A 531 8.71 -48.66 -8.94
C ALA A 531 7.88 -49.87 -9.37
N SER A 532 7.10 -49.76 -10.44
CA SER A 532 6.35 -50.88 -11.03
C SER A 532 7.28 -51.95 -11.63
N LEU A 533 8.35 -51.52 -12.32
CA LEU A 533 9.38 -52.42 -12.85
C LEU A 533 10.14 -53.11 -11.73
N GLU A 534 10.57 -52.38 -10.69
CA GLU A 534 11.23 -52.92 -9.52
C GLU A 534 10.33 -53.90 -8.76
N ALA A 535 9.04 -53.61 -8.62
CA ALA A 535 8.07 -54.52 -8.02
C ALA A 535 7.88 -55.78 -8.87
N THR A 536 7.87 -55.65 -10.20
CA THR A 536 7.77 -56.79 -11.13
C THR A 536 9.02 -57.66 -11.07
N VAL A 537 10.21 -57.06 -11.10
CA VAL A 537 11.50 -57.75 -10.94
C VAL A 537 11.62 -58.39 -9.55
N GLY A 538 11.16 -57.69 -8.51
CA GLY A 538 11.09 -58.19 -7.14
C GLY A 538 10.19 -59.42 -7.03
N LYS A 539 8.99 -59.36 -7.62
CA LYS A 539 8.07 -60.51 -7.72
C LYS A 539 8.71 -61.68 -8.46
N LEU A 540 9.41 -61.44 -9.56
CA LEU A 540 10.13 -62.47 -10.31
C LEU A 540 11.27 -63.10 -9.50
N LYS A 541 11.97 -62.32 -8.67
CA LYS A 541 12.99 -62.83 -7.73
C LYS A 541 12.36 -63.68 -6.62
N THR A 542 11.29 -63.22 -5.98
CA THR A 542 10.57 -63.99 -4.93
C THR A 542 9.80 -65.20 -5.48
N ALA A 543 9.45 -65.22 -6.76
CA ALA A 543 8.76 -66.35 -7.39
C ALA A 543 9.70 -67.52 -7.78
N SER A 544 10.96 -67.55 -7.31
CA SER A 544 11.92 -68.65 -7.55
C SER A 544 12.20 -68.96 -9.03
N LEU A 545 11.90 -68.05 -9.98
CA LEU A 545 12.17 -68.28 -11.41
C LEU A 545 13.65 -68.08 -11.78
N LEU A 546 14.45 -67.49 -10.89
CA LEU A 546 15.90 -67.26 -11.06
C LEU A 546 16.75 -67.81 -9.90
N GLU A 547 16.15 -68.45 -8.89
CA GLU A 547 16.90 -69.21 -7.89
C GLU A 547 17.24 -70.59 -8.45
N LEU A 548 18.49 -70.73 -8.90
CA LEU A 548 19.07 -71.93 -9.48
C LEU A 548 19.64 -72.86 -8.39
N ASP A 549 18.87 -73.11 -7.35
CA ASP A 549 19.37 -73.75 -6.12
C ASP A 549 19.27 -75.28 -6.16
N SER A 550 18.85 -75.87 -7.29
CA SER A 550 18.92 -77.31 -7.50
C SER A 550 19.56 -77.67 -8.85
N LYS A 551 20.39 -78.72 -8.83
CA LYS A 551 21.07 -79.26 -10.04
C LYS A 551 20.08 -79.66 -11.14
N VAL A 552 18.83 -79.97 -10.79
CA VAL A 552 17.77 -80.31 -11.74
C VAL A 552 17.27 -79.07 -12.48
N LYS A 553 17.07 -77.95 -11.78
CA LYS A 553 16.63 -76.68 -12.40
C LYS A 553 17.74 -76.04 -13.26
N GLN A 554 19.01 -76.19 -12.89
CA GLN A 554 20.16 -75.77 -13.71
C GLN A 554 20.24 -76.56 -15.04
N ALA A 555 19.94 -77.86 -15.02
CA ALA A 555 19.89 -78.68 -16.23
C ALA A 555 18.72 -78.32 -17.17
N THR A 556 17.57 -77.90 -16.63
CA THR A 556 16.41 -77.50 -17.45
C THR A 556 16.65 -76.16 -18.16
N VAL A 557 17.31 -75.21 -17.51
CA VAL A 557 17.69 -73.92 -18.12
C VAL A 557 18.83 -74.10 -19.14
N GLY A 558 19.79 -74.99 -18.88
CA GLY A 558 20.80 -75.39 -19.88
C GLY A 558 20.18 -76.07 -21.11
N GLY A 559 19.15 -76.90 -20.93
CA GLY A 559 18.40 -77.53 -22.01
C GLY A 559 17.55 -76.54 -22.84
N LEU A 560 16.88 -75.59 -22.18
CA LEU A 560 16.09 -74.54 -22.84
C LEU A 560 16.96 -73.54 -23.61
N GLY A 561 18.13 -73.16 -23.07
CA GLY A 561 19.11 -72.32 -23.77
C GLY A 561 19.63 -72.97 -25.04
N SER A 562 19.86 -74.29 -25.01
CA SER A 562 20.25 -75.10 -26.18
C SER A 562 19.14 -75.12 -27.24
N GLY A 563 17.88 -75.27 -26.82
CA GLY A 563 16.72 -75.25 -27.71
C GLY A 563 16.49 -73.88 -28.38
N MET A 564 16.64 -72.78 -27.65
CA MET A 564 16.48 -71.42 -28.20
C MET A 564 17.61 -71.04 -29.16
N VAL A 565 18.85 -71.50 -28.91
CA VAL A 565 19.97 -71.34 -29.85
C VAL A 565 19.72 -72.14 -31.14
N LEU A 566 19.18 -73.36 -31.04
CA LEU A 566 18.82 -74.17 -32.21
C LEU A 566 17.67 -73.57 -33.03
N VAL A 567 16.65 -72.99 -32.38
CA VAL A 567 15.57 -72.26 -33.05
C VAL A 567 16.09 -70.98 -33.70
N GLY A 568 16.98 -70.25 -33.03
CA GLY A 568 17.65 -69.08 -33.59
C GLY A 568 18.52 -69.41 -34.81
N LEU A 569 19.31 -70.49 -34.75
CA LEU A 569 20.12 -70.98 -35.88
C LEU A 569 19.24 -71.48 -37.04
N GLY A 570 18.11 -72.13 -36.74
CA GLY A 570 17.12 -72.55 -37.75
C GLY A 570 16.48 -71.36 -38.48
N LEU A 571 16.13 -70.29 -37.75
CA LEU A 571 15.60 -69.06 -38.34
C LEU A 571 16.64 -68.29 -39.17
N VAL A 572 17.91 -68.27 -38.74
CA VAL A 572 19.02 -67.66 -39.50
C VAL A 572 19.35 -68.46 -40.76
N ALA A 573 19.31 -69.80 -40.69
CA ALA A 573 19.49 -70.68 -41.85
C ALA A 573 18.34 -70.56 -42.86
N TRP A 574 17.10 -70.51 -42.40
CA TRP A 574 15.91 -70.30 -43.25
C TRP A 574 15.96 -68.93 -43.95
N ARG A 575 16.37 -67.87 -43.23
CA ARG A 575 16.52 -66.52 -43.79
C ARG A 575 17.69 -66.40 -44.78
N ARG A 576 18.74 -67.24 -44.67
CA ARG A 576 19.81 -67.34 -45.67
C ARG A 576 19.35 -68.07 -46.94
N LYS A 577 18.54 -69.13 -46.82
CA LYS A 577 18.02 -69.88 -47.97
C LYS A 577 17.07 -69.04 -48.84
N LEU A 578 16.24 -68.19 -48.22
CA LEU A 578 15.36 -67.25 -48.91
C LEU A 578 16.11 -66.11 -49.64
N LYS A 579 17.39 -65.88 -49.35
CA LYS A 579 18.23 -64.87 -50.03
C LYS A 579 19.04 -65.43 -51.22
N THR A 580 19.09 -66.75 -51.38
CA THR A 580 19.84 -67.42 -52.46
C THR A 580 18.95 -67.95 -53.59
N GLU A 581 17.62 -67.83 -53.46
CA GLU A 581 16.64 -68.19 -54.49
C GLU A 581 15.86 -66.96 -55.00
N GLY A 582 16.49 -65.77 -54.94
CA GLY A 582 15.99 -64.51 -55.51
C GLY A 582 16.89 -64.01 -56.62
#